data_AF-A0A2Z4V0F4-F1
#
_entry.id   AF-A0A2Z4V0F4-F1
#
_cell.length_a   1.000
_cell.length_b   1.000
_cell.length_c   1.000
_cell.angle_alpha   90.00
_cell.angle_beta   90.00
_cell.angle_gamma   90.00
#
_symmetry.space_group_name_H-M   'P 1'
#
loop_
_entity.id
_entity.type
_entity.pdbx_description
1 polymer ?
#
loop_
_entity_poly.entity_id
_entity_poly.type
_entity_poly.pdbx_seq_one_letter_code
_entity_poly.pdbx_strand_id
1 'polypeptide(L)'
;MLWRALRRDGDHQHARAFLTHAHGLQLCVIQRPHRPGEFLVGTVLPAGVYEYDTAPRPQAVSVPGDPARAAAAVRRRLLPYYRLASMRVASSTRFRQAQRVTIGRSTDGRPIADVLMPRAVRALLHEDGRWHLDPGTGLCVPAAHSACAPEVLVQDAADRLGGLGFEVIRSDQHPLELYFRSQHPAIPAPVAGLPSTRPGSPSRSRNR
;
A
#
# COMPACT_ATOMS: atom_id res chain seq x y z
N MET A 1 -16.31 -15.24 4.10
CA MET A 1 -14.94 -14.71 3.95
C MET A 1 -14.59 -14.74 2.47
N LEU A 2 -14.76 -13.62 1.77
CA LEU A 2 -14.50 -13.54 0.33
C LEU A 2 -13.06 -13.07 0.10
N TRP A 3 -12.24 -13.89 -0.57
CA TRP A 3 -10.92 -13.52 -1.06
C TRP A 3 -10.99 -13.33 -2.57
N ARG A 4 -10.38 -12.27 -3.09
CA ARG A 4 -10.35 -11.99 -4.53
C ARG A 4 -8.98 -12.21 -5.11
N ALA A 5 -8.91 -12.95 -6.21
CA ALA A 5 -7.66 -13.24 -6.90
C ALA A 5 -7.37 -12.16 -7.95
N LEU A 6 -6.16 -11.59 -7.90
CA LEU A 6 -5.58 -10.81 -8.98
C LEU A 6 -4.39 -11.59 -9.55
N ARG A 7 -4.44 -11.97 -10.83
CA ARG A 7 -3.33 -12.60 -11.53
C ARG A 7 -2.41 -11.51 -12.08
N ARG A 8 -1.10 -11.66 -11.89
CA ARG A 8 -0.11 -10.79 -12.52
C ARG A 8 0.86 -11.66 -13.29
N ASP A 9 0.73 -11.63 -14.61
CA ASP A 9 1.65 -12.30 -15.52
C ASP A 9 2.90 -11.42 -15.65
N GLY A 10 4.04 -11.93 -15.16
CA GLY A 10 5.34 -11.28 -15.27
C GLY A 10 6.23 -12.10 -16.19
N ASP A 11 7.10 -11.41 -16.93
CA ASP A 11 7.74 -11.90 -18.17
C ASP A 11 8.63 -13.16 -18.06
N HIS A 12 8.92 -13.71 -16.87
CA HIS A 12 9.65 -14.99 -16.79
C HIS A 12 9.13 -15.91 -15.66
N GLN A 13 8.61 -17.07 -16.09
CA GLN A 13 8.59 -18.41 -15.47
C GLN A 13 7.71 -18.79 -14.28
N HIS A 14 7.06 -17.91 -13.53
CA HIS A 14 6.08 -18.38 -12.53
C HIS A 14 4.85 -17.48 -12.42
N ALA A 15 3.69 -18.00 -12.86
CA ALA A 15 2.41 -17.35 -12.63
C ALA A 15 2.20 -17.13 -11.12
N ARG A 16 2.00 -15.87 -10.73
CA ARG A 16 1.70 -15.47 -9.35
C ARG A 16 0.30 -14.88 -9.28
N ALA A 17 -0.41 -15.19 -8.20
CA ALA A 17 -1.71 -14.66 -7.91
C ALA A 17 -1.72 -14.03 -6.52
N PHE A 18 -2.41 -12.90 -6.37
CA PHE A 18 -2.61 -12.25 -5.09
C PHE A 18 -4.05 -12.42 -4.65
N LEU A 19 -4.26 -13.01 -3.49
CA LEU A 19 -5.56 -13.09 -2.84
C LEU A 19 -5.70 -11.90 -1.90
N THR A 20 -6.68 -11.05 -2.14
CA THR A 20 -6.98 -9.88 -1.31
C THR A 20 -8.23 -10.12 -0.46
N HIS A 21 -8.12 -9.94 0.84
CA HIS A 21 -9.24 -9.90 1.78
C HIS A 21 -9.82 -8.48 1.82
N ALA A 22 -11.11 -8.36 2.09
CA ALA A 22 -11.80 -7.07 2.30
C ALA A 22 -11.24 -6.19 3.45
N HIS A 23 -10.27 -6.68 4.21
CA HIS A 23 -9.59 -5.90 5.27
C HIS A 23 -8.22 -5.37 4.83
N GLY A 24 -7.89 -5.45 3.53
CA GLY A 24 -6.58 -5.04 3.00
C GLY A 24 -5.45 -6.03 3.28
N LEU A 25 -5.79 -7.26 3.71
CA LEU A 25 -4.83 -8.34 3.89
C LEU A 25 -4.60 -9.04 2.54
N GLN A 26 -3.36 -9.36 2.22
CA GLN A 26 -3.00 -9.97 0.96
C GLN A 26 -2.13 -11.21 1.15
N LEU A 27 -2.47 -12.26 0.41
CA LEU A 27 -1.66 -13.48 0.29
C LEU A 27 -1.12 -13.58 -1.13
N CYS A 28 0.16 -13.89 -1.26
CA CYS A 28 0.80 -14.19 -2.54
C CYS A 28 0.82 -15.71 -2.72
N VAL A 29 0.29 -16.19 -3.84
CA VAL A 29 0.25 -17.59 -4.23
C VAL A 29 1.14 -17.76 -5.46
N ILE A 30 2.15 -18.62 -5.35
CA ILE A 30 3.11 -18.90 -6.42
C ILE A 30 3.19 -20.41 -6.58
N GLN A 31 3.17 -20.91 -7.82
CA GLN A 31 3.43 -22.31 -8.07
C GLN A 31 4.86 -22.66 -7.68
N ARG A 32 5.07 -23.79 -7.00
CA ARG A 32 6.43 -24.20 -6.62
C ARG A 32 7.26 -24.54 -7.85
N PRO A 33 8.46 -23.96 -7.99
CA PRO A 33 9.42 -24.42 -8.99
C PRO A 33 9.66 -25.92 -8.83
N HIS A 34 9.64 -26.65 -9.95
CA HIS A 34 9.88 -28.10 -10.02
C HIS A 34 8.91 -29.00 -9.23
N ARG A 35 7.80 -28.47 -8.69
CA ARG A 35 6.72 -29.27 -8.07
C ARG A 35 5.35 -28.85 -8.60
N PRO A 36 4.96 -29.34 -9.79
CA PRO A 36 3.65 -29.05 -10.35
C PRO A 36 2.56 -29.58 -9.41
N GLY A 37 1.51 -28.78 -9.20
CA GLY A 37 0.43 -29.10 -8.26
C GLY A 37 0.75 -28.79 -6.79
N GLU A 38 1.91 -28.21 -6.47
CA GLU A 38 2.17 -27.58 -5.16
C GLU A 38 2.31 -26.06 -5.31
N PHE A 39 1.86 -25.33 -4.28
CA PHE A 39 1.90 -23.87 -4.24
C PHE A 39 2.55 -23.39 -2.95
N LEU A 40 3.27 -22.28 -3.03
CA LEU A 40 3.69 -21.50 -1.88
C LEU A 40 2.67 -20.39 -1.65
N VAL A 41 2.20 -20.28 -0.41
CA VAL A 41 1.33 -19.19 0.03
C VAL A 41 2.09 -18.37 1.06
N GLY A 42 2.46 -17.16 0.69
CA GLY A 42 3.13 -16.18 1.54
C GLY A 42 2.20 -15.04 1.92
N THR A 43 2.49 -14.37 3.03
CA THR A 43 1.83 -13.11 3.40
C THR A 43 2.51 -11.93 2.73
N VAL A 44 1.72 -10.98 2.26
CA VAL A 44 2.22 -9.67 1.81
C VAL A 44 2.06 -8.67 2.95
N LEU A 45 2.93 -7.67 2.98
CA LEU A 45 2.75 -6.54 3.90
C LEU A 45 1.36 -5.93 3.69
N PRO A 46 0.66 -5.55 4.78
CA PRO A 46 -0.57 -4.78 4.64
C PRO A 46 -0.31 -3.49 3.86
N ALA A 47 -1.31 -3.03 3.12
CA ALA A 47 -1.24 -1.76 2.41
C ALA A 47 -0.82 -0.60 3.32
N GLY A 48 0.06 0.26 2.80
CA GLY A 48 0.55 1.43 3.52
C GLY A 48 1.69 1.17 4.50
N VAL A 49 2.25 -0.04 4.50
CA VAL A 49 3.34 -0.46 5.38
C VAL A 49 4.55 -0.80 4.53
N TYR A 50 5.61 0.01 4.64
CA TYR A 50 6.83 -0.19 3.86
C TYR A 50 7.96 -0.83 4.68
N GLU A 51 7.83 -0.93 6.00
CA GLU A 51 8.86 -1.47 6.89
C GLU A 51 8.27 -2.47 7.91
N TYR A 52 9.04 -3.53 8.18
CA TYR A 52 8.66 -4.65 9.03
C TYR A 52 9.76 -4.94 10.05
N ASP A 53 10.20 -3.91 10.77
CA ASP A 53 11.42 -4.02 11.57
C ASP A 53 11.20 -4.63 12.96
N THR A 54 9.93 -4.81 13.39
CA THR A 54 9.62 -5.15 14.79
C THR A 54 8.68 -6.35 14.99
N ALA A 55 8.21 -7.01 13.93
CA ALA A 55 7.27 -8.14 14.04
C ALA A 55 7.88 -9.45 13.49
N PRO A 56 7.47 -10.64 14.01
CA PRO A 56 7.84 -11.92 13.40
C PRO A 56 7.32 -12.00 11.97
N ARG A 57 8.19 -12.27 10.98
CA ARG A 57 7.77 -12.40 9.57
C ARG A 57 6.96 -13.69 9.43
N PRO A 58 5.69 -13.64 8.98
CA PRO A 58 4.93 -14.85 8.78
C PRO A 58 5.62 -15.67 7.69
N GLN A 59 6.00 -16.91 8.02
CA GLN A 59 6.64 -17.78 7.05
C GLN A 59 5.63 -18.26 6.02
N ALA A 60 6.02 -18.27 4.75
CA ALA A 60 5.22 -18.86 3.70
C ALA A 60 4.99 -20.36 3.97
N VAL A 61 3.83 -20.87 3.56
CA VAL A 61 3.48 -22.28 3.72
C VAL A 61 3.34 -22.95 2.35
N SER A 62 3.91 -24.14 2.20
CA SER A 62 3.61 -25.01 1.06
C SER A 62 2.24 -25.65 1.25
N VAL A 63 1.44 -25.66 0.18
CA VAL A 63 0.10 -26.22 0.13
C VAL A 63 -0.08 -27.09 -1.14
N PRO A 64 -0.91 -28.13 -1.07
CA PRO A 64 -1.28 -28.91 -2.26
C PRO A 64 -2.16 -28.08 -3.21
N GLY A 65 -2.28 -28.51 -4.45
CA GLY A 65 -3.14 -27.87 -5.45
C GLY A 65 -4.62 -28.13 -5.26
N ASP A 66 -5.00 -29.07 -4.39
CA ASP A 66 -6.40 -29.23 -3.96
C ASP A 66 -6.86 -28.00 -3.16
N PRO A 67 -7.85 -27.22 -3.65
CA PRO A 67 -8.21 -25.93 -3.04
C PRO A 67 -8.72 -26.05 -1.60
N ALA A 68 -9.44 -27.13 -1.28
CA ALA A 68 -10.00 -27.34 0.05
C ALA A 68 -8.90 -27.62 1.08
N ARG A 69 -7.96 -28.51 0.75
CA ARG A 69 -6.79 -28.81 1.58
C ARG A 69 -5.84 -27.62 1.67
N ALA A 70 -5.67 -26.86 0.58
CA ALA A 70 -4.88 -25.64 0.59
C ALA A 70 -5.48 -24.59 1.53
N ALA A 71 -6.78 -24.32 1.41
CA ALA A 71 -7.48 -23.38 2.28
C ALA A 71 -7.41 -23.81 3.76
N ALA A 72 -7.57 -25.11 4.04
CA ALA A 72 -7.43 -25.64 5.39
C ALA A 72 -6.00 -25.45 5.94
N ALA A 73 -4.97 -25.70 5.14
CA ALA A 73 -3.58 -25.50 5.53
C ALA A 73 -3.25 -24.02 5.80
N VAL A 74 -3.67 -23.12 4.91
CA VAL A 74 -3.53 -21.66 5.08
C VAL A 74 -4.23 -21.17 6.33
N ARG A 75 -5.48 -21.61 6.56
CA ARG A 75 -6.27 -21.22 7.73
C ARG A 75 -5.64 -21.65 9.05
N ARG A 76 -5.04 -22.84 9.09
CA ARG A 76 -4.42 -23.38 10.31
C ARG A 76 -3.02 -22.83 10.57
N ARG A 77 -2.21 -22.66 9.52
CA ARG A 77 -0.76 -22.42 9.64
C ARG A 77 -0.36 -20.97 9.42
N LEU A 78 -1.11 -20.21 8.60
CA LEU A 78 -0.70 -18.88 8.16
C LEU A 78 -1.57 -17.76 8.75
N LEU A 79 -2.90 -17.89 8.65
CA LEU A 79 -3.82 -16.81 9.02
C LEU A 79 -3.74 -16.33 10.49
N PRO A 80 -3.56 -17.19 11.51
CA PRO A 80 -3.47 -16.73 12.90
C PRO A 80 -2.29 -15.77 13.12
N TYR A 81 -1.12 -16.15 12.62
CA TYR A 81 0.10 -15.33 12.73
C TYR A 81 0.00 -14.07 11.89
N TYR A 82 -0.56 -14.17 10.68
CA TYR A 82 -0.72 -13.02 9.81
C TYR A 82 -1.63 -11.96 10.43
N ARG A 83 -2.77 -12.37 11.01
CA ARG A 83 -3.68 -11.44 11.70
C ARG A 83 -3.00 -10.70 12.86
N LEU A 84 -2.25 -11.42 13.70
CA LEU A 84 -1.52 -10.82 14.81
C LEU A 84 -0.47 -9.83 14.34
N ALA A 85 0.31 -10.20 13.32
CA ALA A 85 1.29 -9.32 12.69
C ALA A 85 0.63 -8.05 12.12
N SER A 86 -0.46 -8.19 11.38
CA SER A 86 -1.18 -7.06 10.80
C SER A 86 -1.76 -6.12 11.85
N MET A 87 -2.28 -6.63 12.98
CA MET A 87 -2.77 -5.79 14.07
C MET A 87 -1.65 -4.97 14.72
N ARG A 88 -0.47 -5.57 14.93
CA ARG A 88 0.69 -4.85 15.50
C ARG A 88 1.14 -3.71 14.58
N VAL A 89 1.28 -4.00 13.30
CA VAL A 89 1.63 -3.00 12.28
C VAL A 89 0.55 -1.91 12.18
N ALA A 90 -0.73 -2.28 12.28
CA ALA A 90 -1.83 -1.33 12.32
C ALA A 90 -1.80 -0.40 13.54
N SER A 91 -1.19 -0.83 14.64
CA SER A 91 -1.10 -0.02 15.86
C SER A 91 0.11 0.92 15.91
N SER A 92 1.15 0.68 15.09
CA SER A 92 2.50 1.19 15.39
C SER A 92 2.86 2.55 14.80
N THR A 93 2.41 2.96 13.60
CA THR A 93 3.16 4.08 12.98
C THR A 93 2.43 5.01 12.01
N ARG A 94 1.21 4.73 11.52
CA ARG A 94 0.50 5.65 10.58
C ARG A 94 -1.00 5.82 10.85
N PHE A 95 -1.61 4.87 11.53
CA PHE A 95 -3.06 4.85 11.76
C PHE A 95 -3.56 5.88 12.77
N ARG A 96 -2.65 6.58 13.46
CA ARG A 96 -2.99 7.62 14.43
C ARG A 96 -3.15 9.01 13.81
N GLN A 97 -2.63 9.24 12.60
CA GLN A 97 -2.71 10.52 11.90
C GLN A 97 -3.14 10.25 10.45
N ALA A 98 -4.44 10.29 10.18
CA ALA A 98 -5.07 10.76 8.94
C ALA A 98 -6.50 10.22 8.83
N GLN A 99 -7.49 11.10 9.07
CA GLN A 99 -8.82 10.95 8.47
C GLN A 99 -8.81 11.28 6.97
N ARG A 100 -7.64 11.54 6.40
CA ARG A 100 -7.47 12.05 5.04
C ARG A 100 -7.10 10.94 4.09
N VAL A 101 -7.80 10.86 2.96
CA VAL A 101 -7.57 9.90 1.88
C VAL A 101 -7.33 10.68 0.61
N THR A 102 -6.34 10.26 -0.18
CA THR A 102 -6.02 10.91 -1.46
C THR A 102 -6.42 10.01 -2.61
N ILE A 103 -7.25 10.54 -3.51
CA ILE A 103 -7.54 9.93 -4.81
C ILE A 103 -6.79 10.74 -5.87
N GLY A 104 -5.70 10.16 -6.36
CA GLY A 104 -4.82 10.74 -7.37
C GLY A 104 -5.01 10.11 -8.75
N ARG A 105 -4.06 10.39 -9.64
CA ARG A 105 -3.96 9.75 -10.96
C ARG A 105 -2.61 9.05 -11.14
N SER A 106 -2.66 7.91 -11.79
CA SER A 106 -1.51 7.14 -12.26
C SER A 106 -0.90 7.82 -13.49
N THR A 107 0.30 7.41 -13.90
CA THR A 107 1.00 7.94 -15.09
C THR A 107 0.22 7.69 -16.39
N ASP A 108 -0.61 6.65 -16.41
CA ASP A 108 -1.54 6.33 -17.50
C ASP A 108 -2.90 7.03 -17.37
N GLY A 109 -3.03 7.98 -16.43
CA GLY A 109 -4.24 8.76 -16.19
C GLY A 109 -5.34 8.01 -15.42
N ARG A 110 -5.12 6.74 -15.06
CA ARG A 110 -6.10 5.96 -14.29
C ARG A 110 -6.19 6.47 -12.85
N PRO A 111 -7.37 6.50 -12.24
CA PRO A 111 -7.48 6.92 -10.86
C PRO A 111 -6.80 5.91 -9.94
N ILE A 112 -6.21 6.41 -8.86
CA ILE A 112 -5.56 5.59 -7.81
C ILE A 112 -5.83 6.21 -6.46
N ALA A 113 -6.25 5.38 -5.50
CA ALA A 113 -6.53 5.83 -4.16
C ALA A 113 -5.45 5.34 -3.19
N ASP A 114 -4.78 6.28 -2.53
CA ASP A 114 -3.91 5.98 -1.40
C ASP A 114 -4.74 5.91 -0.13
N VAL A 115 -4.97 4.66 0.29
CA VAL A 115 -5.85 4.36 1.40
C VAL A 115 -5.10 3.53 2.41
N LEU A 116 -4.57 4.22 3.40
CA LEU A 116 -3.76 3.61 4.44
C LEU A 116 -4.61 2.99 5.56
N MET A 117 -5.92 3.25 5.64
CA MET A 117 -6.79 2.85 6.75
C MET A 117 -7.67 1.62 6.44
N PRO A 118 -7.70 0.55 7.26
CA PRO A 118 -8.48 -0.67 6.99
C PRO A 118 -9.96 -0.42 6.72
N ARG A 119 -10.55 0.56 7.40
CA ARG A 119 -11.96 0.96 7.17
C ARG A 119 -12.17 1.55 5.78
N ALA A 120 -11.27 2.42 5.34
CA ALA A 120 -11.34 3.03 4.02
C ALA A 120 -10.98 2.01 2.93
N VAL A 121 -9.98 1.15 3.16
CA VAL A 121 -9.65 0.02 2.26
C VAL A 121 -10.86 -0.89 2.10
N ARG A 122 -11.54 -1.24 3.19
CA ARG A 122 -12.77 -2.04 3.16
C ARG A 122 -13.89 -1.36 2.37
N ALA A 123 -14.03 -0.04 2.48
CA ALA A 123 -15.03 0.72 1.75
C ALA A 123 -14.80 0.68 0.23
N LEU A 124 -13.54 0.75 -0.21
CA LEU A 124 -13.19 0.67 -1.63
C LEU A 124 -13.23 -0.77 -2.17
N LEU A 125 -12.72 -1.74 -1.41
CA LEU A 125 -12.71 -3.16 -1.79
C LEU A 125 -14.09 -3.83 -1.69
N HIS A 126 -15.18 -3.05 -1.68
CA HIS A 126 -16.56 -3.51 -1.58
C HIS A 126 -16.91 -4.66 -2.54
N GLU A 127 -18.01 -5.36 -2.26
CA GLU A 127 -18.46 -6.55 -2.99
C GLU A 127 -18.69 -6.32 -4.51
N ASP A 128 -18.72 -5.07 -4.96
CA ASP A 128 -18.99 -4.69 -6.35
C ASP A 128 -17.78 -4.92 -7.28
N GLY A 129 -16.59 -5.22 -6.72
CA GLY A 129 -15.43 -5.64 -7.54
C GLY A 129 -14.68 -4.52 -8.25
N ARG A 130 -15.16 -3.27 -8.16
CA ARG A 130 -14.66 -2.11 -8.92
C ARG A 130 -13.25 -1.65 -8.56
N TRP A 131 -12.78 -1.97 -7.35
CA TRP A 131 -11.43 -1.64 -6.89
C TRP A 131 -10.66 -2.90 -6.47
N HIS A 132 -9.35 -2.86 -6.67
CA HIS A 132 -8.39 -3.86 -6.25
C HIS A 132 -7.25 -3.20 -5.49
N LEU A 133 -6.65 -3.95 -4.58
CA LEU A 133 -5.46 -3.51 -3.88
C LEU A 133 -4.23 -3.96 -4.66
N ASP A 134 -3.41 -3.04 -5.15
CA ASP A 134 -2.15 -3.37 -5.81
C ASP A 134 -1.15 -3.88 -4.75
N PRO A 135 -0.72 -5.14 -4.83
CA PRO A 135 0.22 -5.72 -3.87
C PRO A 135 1.64 -5.13 -3.94
N GLY A 136 2.01 -4.47 -5.04
CA GLY A 136 3.33 -3.86 -5.20
C GLY A 136 3.44 -2.49 -4.54
N THR A 137 2.36 -1.70 -4.59
CA THR A 137 2.34 -0.30 -4.13
C THR A 137 1.53 -0.10 -2.85
N GLY A 138 0.61 -1.02 -2.55
CA GLY A 138 -0.39 -0.86 -1.48
C GLY A 138 -1.51 0.12 -1.83
N LEU A 139 -1.58 0.61 -3.07
CA LEU A 139 -2.61 1.54 -3.52
C LEU A 139 -3.85 0.80 -4.01
N CYS A 140 -5.02 1.40 -3.82
CA CYS A 140 -6.25 0.92 -4.45
C CYS A 140 -6.30 1.41 -5.90
N VAL A 141 -6.42 0.46 -6.83
CA VAL A 141 -6.54 0.69 -8.28
C VAL A 141 -7.91 0.21 -8.78
N PRO A 142 -8.51 0.84 -9.79
CA PRO A 142 -9.70 0.32 -10.45
C PRO A 142 -9.44 -1.07 -11.00
N ALA A 143 -10.44 -1.93 -10.90
CA ALA A 143 -10.39 -3.23 -11.52
C ALA A 143 -10.38 -3.11 -13.04
N ALA A 144 -9.55 -3.90 -13.72
CA ALA A 144 -9.42 -3.86 -15.18
C ALA A 144 -10.74 -4.19 -15.91
N HIS A 145 -11.67 -4.89 -15.25
CA HIS A 145 -12.99 -5.22 -15.78
C HIS A 145 -14.08 -4.21 -15.41
N SER A 146 -13.74 -3.14 -14.69
CA SER A 146 -14.72 -2.12 -14.31
C SER A 146 -15.19 -1.39 -15.57
N ALA A 147 -16.48 -1.49 -15.88
CA ALA A 147 -17.11 -0.81 -17.01
C ALA A 147 -17.46 0.67 -16.71
N CYS A 148 -17.26 1.13 -15.47
CA CYS A 148 -17.57 2.51 -15.08
C CYS A 148 -16.52 3.48 -15.64
N ALA A 149 -16.99 4.64 -16.11
CA ALA A 149 -16.12 5.77 -16.42
C ALA A 149 -15.27 6.14 -15.17
N PRO A 150 -13.98 6.50 -15.35
CA PRO A 150 -13.09 6.83 -14.24
C PRO A 150 -13.65 7.88 -13.28
N GLU A 151 -14.32 8.90 -13.79
CA GLU A 151 -14.88 10.01 -13.02
C GLU A 151 -16.00 9.53 -12.08
N VAL A 152 -16.88 8.66 -12.58
CA VAL A 152 -17.97 8.06 -11.81
C VAL A 152 -17.40 7.18 -10.70
N LEU A 153 -16.35 6.42 -11.01
CA LEU A 153 -15.70 5.53 -10.06
C LEU A 153 -14.97 6.32 -8.96
N VAL A 154 -14.35 7.45 -9.29
CA VAL A 154 -13.75 8.38 -8.32
C VAL A 154 -14.81 9.07 -7.47
N GLN A 155 -15.92 9.50 -8.06
CA GLN A 155 -17.00 10.16 -7.34
C GLN A 155 -17.68 9.21 -6.34
N ASP A 156 -18.04 8.00 -6.77
CA ASP A 156 -18.60 6.94 -5.90
C ASP A 156 -17.63 6.59 -4.76
N ALA A 157 -16.34 6.46 -5.05
CA ALA A 157 -15.32 6.23 -4.02
C ALA A 157 -15.26 7.38 -3.00
N ALA A 158 -15.26 8.63 -3.48
CA ALA A 158 -15.23 9.80 -2.62
C ALA A 158 -16.48 9.93 -1.75
N ASP A 159 -17.67 9.66 -2.29
CA ASP A 159 -18.93 9.72 -1.55
C ASP A 159 -18.99 8.64 -0.47
N ARG A 160 -18.55 7.41 -0.78
CA ARG A 160 -18.46 6.32 0.22
C ARG A 160 -17.48 6.64 1.34
N LEU A 161 -16.30 7.17 1.00
CA LEU A 161 -15.29 7.55 1.98
C LEU A 161 -15.73 8.75 2.82
N GLY A 162 -16.34 9.76 2.20
CA GLY A 162 -16.91 10.93 2.86
C GLY A 162 -18.06 10.58 3.81
N GLY A 163 -18.95 9.67 3.43
CA GLY A 163 -20.00 9.13 4.31
C GLY A 163 -19.44 8.37 5.52
N LEU A 164 -18.18 7.93 5.46
CA LEU A 164 -17.44 7.37 6.58
C LEU A 164 -16.65 8.43 7.36
N GLY A 165 -16.79 9.71 7.05
CA GLY A 165 -16.10 10.81 7.74
C GLY A 165 -14.60 10.87 7.41
N PHE A 166 -14.18 10.34 6.27
CA PHE A 166 -12.85 10.62 5.74
C PHE A 166 -12.88 11.93 4.94
N GLU A 167 -11.87 12.77 5.14
CA GLU A 167 -11.59 13.89 4.26
C GLU A 167 -10.97 13.37 2.97
N VAL A 168 -11.65 13.55 1.84
CA VAL A 168 -11.17 13.05 0.54
C VAL A 168 -10.51 14.18 -0.24
N ILE A 169 -9.22 14.07 -0.48
CA ILE A 169 -8.46 14.95 -1.37
C ILE A 169 -8.43 14.33 -2.75
N ARG A 170 -8.84 15.10 -3.76
CA ARG A 170 -8.66 14.74 -5.17
C ARG A 170 -7.43 15.47 -5.70
N SER A 171 -6.59 14.76 -6.44
CA SER A 171 -5.40 15.32 -7.08
C SER A 171 -5.21 14.74 -8.47
N ASP A 172 -4.61 15.53 -9.35
CA ASP A 172 -4.17 15.03 -10.67
C ASP A 172 -2.78 14.36 -10.59
N GLN A 173 -2.14 14.40 -9.42
CA GLN A 173 -0.81 13.81 -9.20
C GLN A 173 -0.89 12.40 -8.62
N HIS A 174 0.18 11.63 -8.80
CA HIS A 174 0.30 10.30 -8.21
C HIS A 174 0.36 10.40 -6.67
N PRO A 175 -0.41 9.62 -5.90
CA PRO A 175 -0.43 9.72 -4.44
C PRO A 175 0.93 9.50 -3.78
N LEU A 176 1.76 8.58 -4.31
CA LEU A 176 3.11 8.39 -3.78
C LEU A 176 4.04 9.60 -4.02
N GLU A 177 3.88 10.34 -5.12
CA GLU A 177 4.63 11.58 -5.34
C GLU A 177 4.30 12.61 -4.26
N LEU A 178 3.00 12.77 -3.97
CA LEU A 178 2.52 13.63 -2.89
C LEU A 178 3.07 13.20 -1.53
N TYR A 179 3.07 11.89 -1.27
CA TYR A 179 3.64 11.32 -0.06
C TYR A 179 5.14 11.63 0.06
N PHE A 180 5.97 11.29 -0.94
CA PHE A 180 7.41 11.53 -0.87
C PHE A 180 7.75 13.02 -0.71
N ARG A 181 7.00 13.91 -1.38
CA ARG A 181 7.14 15.35 -1.21
C ARG A 181 6.76 15.83 0.19
N SER A 182 5.76 15.21 0.83
CA SER A 182 5.37 15.56 2.19
C SER A 182 6.37 15.08 3.26
N GLN A 183 7.06 13.96 3.01
CA GLN A 183 8.07 13.42 3.92
C GLN A 183 9.43 14.11 3.78
N HIS A 184 9.73 14.62 2.59
CA HIS A 184 10.92 15.39 2.30
C HIS A 184 10.50 16.76 1.76
N PRO A 185 10.09 17.70 2.64
CA PRO A 185 9.87 19.07 2.20
C PRO A 185 11.15 19.56 1.53
N ALA A 186 11.01 20.07 0.31
CA ALA A 186 12.15 20.66 -0.41
C ALA A 186 12.83 21.66 0.52
N ILE A 187 14.16 21.54 0.69
CA ILE A 187 14.94 22.56 1.37
C ILE A 187 14.63 23.87 0.62
N PRO A 188 14.05 24.90 1.27
CA PRO A 188 13.77 26.14 0.58
C PRO A 188 15.07 26.64 -0.04
N ALA A 189 15.05 26.96 -1.33
CA ALA A 189 16.19 27.54 -2.02
C ALA A 189 16.72 28.70 -1.14
N PRO A 190 18.05 28.82 -0.95
CA PRO A 190 18.59 29.91 -0.16
C PRO A 190 18.06 31.21 -0.73
N VAL A 191 17.38 31.99 0.11
CA VAL A 191 16.85 33.30 -0.25
C VAL A 191 18.05 34.12 -0.73
N ALA A 192 18.11 34.35 -2.04
CA ALA A 192 19.10 35.23 -2.64
C ALA A 192 18.81 36.64 -2.15
N GLY A 193 19.48 37.08 -1.07
CA GLY A 193 19.25 38.41 -0.53
C GLY A 193 19.75 38.72 0.88
N LEU A 194 20.38 37.79 1.61
CA LEU A 194 21.04 38.16 2.86
C LEU A 194 22.49 38.62 2.57
N PRO A 195 22.84 39.90 2.84
CA PRO A 195 24.23 40.33 2.70
C PRO A 195 25.10 39.54 3.68
N SER A 196 26.11 38.87 3.12
CA SER A 196 27.14 38.15 3.88
C SER A 196 27.94 39.14 4.71
N THR A 197 27.54 39.36 5.97
CA THR A 197 28.42 40.01 6.95
C THR A 197 29.48 39.01 7.35
N ARG A 198 30.62 39.02 6.64
CA ARG A 198 31.84 38.36 7.10
C ARG A 198 32.23 38.94 8.47
N PRO A 199 32.39 38.12 9.52
CA PRO A 199 33.04 38.57 10.75
C PRO A 199 34.52 38.84 10.44
N GLY A 200 34.98 40.06 10.72
CA GLY A 200 36.39 40.44 10.59
C GLY A 200 37.27 39.57 11.49
N SER A 201 38.34 39.02 10.91
CA SER A 201 39.36 38.26 11.64
C SER A 201 40.04 39.15 12.70
N PRO A 202 40.21 38.67 13.95
CA PRO A 202 40.92 39.43 14.97
C PRO A 202 42.42 39.47 14.67
N SER A 203 42.98 40.68 14.60
CA SER A 203 44.41 40.93 14.48
C SER A 203 45.13 40.53 15.77
N ARG A 204 46.05 39.56 15.67
CA ARG A 204 47.00 39.23 16.75
C ARG A 204 48.11 40.27 16.76
N SER A 205 48.04 41.27 17.64
CA SER A 205 49.19 42.09 18.01
C SER A 205 50.08 41.32 19.00
N ARG A 206 51.30 40.96 18.58
CA ARG A 206 52.39 40.61 19.49
C ARG A 206 53.06 41.91 19.92
N ASN A 207 52.90 42.30 21.19
CA ASN A 207 53.80 43.25 21.81
C ASN A 207 55.04 42.52 22.32
N ARG A 208 56.18 43.16 22.09
CA ARG A 208 57.48 42.88 22.68
C ARG A 208 57.75 43.96 23.73
#